data_AF-A0A960PR90-F1
#
_entry.id   AF-A0A960PR90-F1
#
_cell.length_a   1.000
_cell.length_b   1.000
_cell.length_c   1.000
_cell.angle_alpha   90.00
_cell.angle_beta   90.00
_cell.angle_gamma   90.00
#
_symmetry.space_group_name_H-M   'P 1'
#
loop_
_entity.id
_entity.type
_entity.pdbx_description
1 polymer ?
#
loop_
_entity_poly.entity_id
_entity_poly.type
_entity_poly.pdbx_seq_one_letter_code
_entity_poly.pdbx_strand_id
1 'polypeptide(L)' 'MAKRKPFLLRIDPRLFDALQSWAADELRSVNGQVEYLLLEAVKKAGRWKPKKESKPPEEET' A
#
# COMPACT_ATOMS: atom_id res chain seq x y z
N MET A 1 4.67 -0.28 -14.79
CA MET A 1 4.37 -0.40 -13.34
C MET A 1 4.46 0.98 -12.71
N ALA A 2 3.44 1.42 -11.97
CA ALA A 2 3.53 2.71 -11.26
C ALA A 2 4.72 2.69 -10.29
N LYS A 3 5.54 3.74 -10.31
CA LYS A 3 6.72 3.86 -9.46
C LYS A 3 6.28 3.86 -8.00
N ARG A 4 6.64 2.82 -7.23
CA ARG A 4 6.41 2.77 -5.79
C ARG A 4 7.32 3.80 -5.11
N LYS A 5 6.74 4.62 -4.23
CA LYS A 5 7.49 5.63 -3.47
C LYS A 5 7.98 5.01 -2.15
N PRO A 6 9.30 4.80 -1.96
CA PRO A 6 9.82 4.31 -0.70
C PRO A 6 9.62 5.38 0.38
N PHE A 7 9.32 4.95 1.60
CA PHE A 7 9.24 5.82 2.78
C PHE A 7 9.77 5.08 4.01
N LEU A 8 10.34 5.82 4.95
CA LEU A 8 10.78 5.27 6.23
C LEU A 8 9.58 5.20 7.18
N LEU A 9 9.33 4.00 7.71
CA LEU A 9 8.28 3.77 8.70
C LEU A 9 8.91 3.53 10.06
N ARG A 10 8.51 4.33 11.06
CA ARG A 10 8.78 4.02 12.47
C ARG A 10 7.64 3.16 12.98
N ILE A 11 7.96 1.96 13.45
CA ILE A 11 6.99 0.97 13.92
C ILE A 11 7.49 0.36 15.22
N ASP A 12 6.56 -0.01 16.10
CA ASP A 12 6.89 -0.78 17.29
C ASP A 12 7.47 -2.15 16.88
N PRO A 13 8.59 -2.61 17.46
CA PRO A 13 9.21 -3.88 17.09
C PRO A 13 8.27 -5.08 17.24
N ARG A 14 7.45 -5.12 18.30
CA ARG A 14 6.52 -6.24 18.55
C ARG A 14 5.42 -6.29 17.49
N LEU A 15 4.98 -5.12 17.02
CA LEU A 15 4.03 -5.05 15.92
C LEU A 15 4.68 -5.53 14.61
N PHE A 16 5.94 -5.18 14.37
CA PHE A 16 6.66 -5.65 13.19
C PHE A 16 6.80 -7.18 13.19
N ASP A 17 7.16 -7.78 14.32
CA ASP A 17 7.27 -9.23 14.47
C ASP A 17 5.93 -9.93 14.18
N ALA A 18 4.83 -9.40 14.73
CA ALA A 18 3.49 -9.93 14.46
C ALA A 18 3.11 -9.83 12.97
N LEU A 19 3.44 -8.71 12.32
CA LEU A 19 3.23 -8.54 10.88
C LEU A 19 4.08 -9.51 10.05
N GLN A 20 5.31 -9.81 10.49
CA GLN A 20 6.19 -10.74 9.82
C GLN A 20 5.66 -12.17 9.89
N SER A 21 5.22 -12.62 11.06
CA SER A 21 4.58 -13.93 11.23
C SER A 21 3.33 -14.05 10.36
N TRP A 22 2.43 -13.05 10.40
CA TRP A 22 1.21 -13.08 9.60
C TRP A 22 1.51 -13.06 8.09
N ALA A 23 2.50 -12.28 7.64
CA ALA A 23 2.92 -12.28 6.24
C ALA A 23 3.44 -13.67 5.81
N ALA A 24 4.18 -14.36 6.68
CA ALA A 24 4.68 -15.72 6.42
C ALA A 24 3.53 -16.73 6.30
N ASP A 25 2.52 -16.64 7.17
CA ASP A 25 1.33 -17.50 7.12
C ASP A 25 0.55 -17.36 5.81
N GLU A 26 0.51 -16.15 5.23
CA GLU A 26 -0.13 -15.87 3.94
C GLU A 26 0.81 -16.00 2.72
N LEU A 27 2.02 -16.53 2.90
CA LEU A 27 3.07 -16.63 1.85
C LEU A 27 3.30 -15.29 1.13
N ARG A 28 3.30 -14.19 1.87
CA ARG A 28 3.46 -12.82 1.38
C ARG A 28 4.73 -12.18 1.92
N SER A 29 5.29 -11.23 1.18
CA SER A 29 6.31 -10.34 1.74
C SER A 29 5.71 -9.41 2.79
N VAL A 30 6.52 -9.03 3.79
CA VAL A 30 6.11 -8.06 4.83
C VAL A 30 5.64 -6.73 4.21
N ASN A 31 6.34 -6.23 3.18
CA ASN A 31 5.93 -5.02 2.46
C ASN A 31 4.56 -5.19 1.78
N GLY A 32 4.30 -6.36 1.17
CA GLY A 32 3.00 -6.66 0.59
C GLY A 32 1.90 -6.73 1.64
N GLN A 33 2.19 -7.29 2.82
CA GLN A 33 1.25 -7.34 3.94
C GLN A 33 0.90 -5.94 4.44
N VAL A 34 1.92 -5.11 4.65
CA VAL A 34 1.72 -3.70 5.05
C VAL A 34 0.91 -2.94 4.01
N GLU A 35 1.21 -3.08 2.71
CA GLU A 35 0.46 -2.44 1.63
C GLU A 35 -1.02 -2.86 1.63
N TYR A 36 -1.30 -4.15 1.77
CA TYR A 36 -2.66 -4.69 1.87
C TYR A 36 -3.43 -4.10 3.05
N LEU A 37 -2.84 -4.12 4.25
CA LEU A 37 -3.48 -3.62 5.47
C LEU A 37 -3.75 -2.12 5.40
N LEU A 38 -2.79 -1.33 4.90
CA LEU A 38 -2.98 0.11 4.72
C LEU A 38 -4.07 0.41 3.69
N LEU A 39 -4.11 -0.32 2.58
CA LEU A 39 -5.15 -0.15 1.57
C LEU A 39 -6.54 -0.43 2.16
N GLU A 40 -6.69 -1.53 2.88
CA GLU A 40 -7.95 -1.89 3.54
C GLU A 40 -8.34 -0.86 4.60
N ALA A 41 -7.41 -0.39 5.42
CA ALA A 41 -7.67 0.64 6.42
C ALA A 41 -8.13 1.97 5.78
N VAL A 42 -7.47 2.41 4.71
CA VAL A 42 -7.80 3.65 3.99
C VAL A 42 -9.14 3.54 3.26
N LYS A 43 -9.48 2.38 2.69
CA LYS A 43 -10.80 2.10 2.13
C LYS A 43 -11.89 2.13 3.20
N LYS A 44 -11.70 1.42 4.31
CA LYS A 44 -12.65 1.39 5.45
C LYS A 44 -12.88 2.80 6.03
N ALA A 45 -11.85 3.63 6.05
CA ALA A 45 -11.96 5.04 6.46
C ALA A 45 -12.62 5.95 5.41
N GLY A 46 -13.02 5.43 4.24
CA GLY A 46 -13.58 6.22 3.13
C GLY A 46 -12.59 7.20 2.51
N ARG A 47 -11.28 6.99 2.74
CA ARG A 47 -10.20 7.88 2.27
C ARG A 47 -9.55 7.41 0.98
N TRP A 48 -9.87 6.19 0.54
CA TRP A 48 -9.43 5.68 -0.74
C TRP A 48 -10.29 6.28 -1.86
N LYS A 49 -9.82 7.35 -2.50
CA LYS A 49 -10.48 7.91 -3.68
C LYS A 49 -9.93 7.21 -4.93
N PRO A 50 -10.78 6.61 -5.78
CA PRO A 50 -10.32 6.15 -7.08
C PRO A 50 -9.76 7.36 -7.84
N LYS A 51 -8.55 7.20 -8.39
CA LYS A 51 -7.95 8.23 -9.23
C LYS A 51 -8.91 8.41 -10.41
N LYS A 52 -9.53 9.59 -10.55
CA LYS A 52 -10.13 9.96 -11.85
C LYS A 52 -8.99 9.84 -12.84
N GLU A 53 -9.15 8.99 -13.85
CA GLU A 53 -8.26 8.98 -15.00
C GLU A 53 -8.26 10.39 -15.58
N SER A 54 -7.25 11.17 -15.23
CA SER A 54 -6.88 12.32 -16.02
C SER A 54 -6.44 11.73 -17.35
N LYS A 55 -7.32 11.78 -18.35
CA LYS A 55 -6.97 11.50 -19.75
C LYS A 55 -5.63 12.16 -20.04
N PRO A 56 -4.67 11.47 -20.68
CA PRO A 56 -3.46 12.13 -21.14
C PRO A 56 -3.87 13.33 -22.01
N PRO A 57 -3.15 14.46 -21.96
CA PRO A 57 -3.43 15.58 -22.87
C PRO A 57 -3.35 15.03 -24.29
N GLU A 58 -4.38 15.26 -25.08
CA GLU A 58 -4.35 15.03 -26.52
C GLU A 58 -3.18 15.88 -27.04
N GLU A 59 -2.14 15.22 -27.58
CA GLU A 59 -1.06 15.89 -28.29
C GLU A 59 -1.68 16.56 -29.52
N GLU A 60 -1.81 17.89 -29.49
CA GLU A 60 -2.06 18.70 -30.68
C GLU A 60 -0.83 18.60 -31.59
N THR A 61 -0.94 17.85 -32.69
CA THR A 61 -0.11 17.98 -33.91
C THR A 61 -0.96 17.75 -35.14
#